data_AF-A0A182VE73-F1
#
_entry.id   AF-A0A182VE73-F1
#
_cell.length_a   1.000
_cell.length_b   1.000
_cell.length_c   1.000
_cell.angle_alpha   90.00
_cell.angle_beta   90.00
_cell.angle_gamma   90.00
#
_symmetry.space_group_name_H-M   'P 1'
#
loop_
_entity.id
_entity.type
_entity.pdbx_description
1 polymer ?
#
loop_
_entity_poly.entity_id
_entity_poly.type
_entity_poly.pdbx_seq_one_letter_code
_entity_poly.pdbx_strand_id
1 'polypeptide(L)'
;MYALAVSVALACIVLQVAYSRPDFGIRGTIDGVSNVNSRAILVKEYFLRVNDYIIPDQKSDIATLRDAAKTLQAIGQSVNSLGPALMDALTTATDNDSGDVNATFALIDMARLNFEGYVEINLNEQILNLNTLLGIHVRDQLVDDFYHISNRLAAVNNTLGLLQAAVVAANDAASGGPVSQDLIRQFVSADLVAQLSRHLTLLAYRIPVLTYTVTSSLENIEQADAYYYGLVQDSDRVLNEIETSGDEFNMLASNYSQLVEQQMNQLIADYEPELSFANDTATALNVTALVTVVTDLKNVTDAKLAETLKAYKDLYLPAILALSRLLPIESNFSFLAGENPAAVLVGVLIANGPFSRFCFWKYSSLLHNILLTSNFAAECYDREYNRLSTLQQALLLQIELISYSLEIVNPYSVVCGFLPPSAALRTEQCANEIASYFNIISTDFSSKLAAFVNLTSIELNASKQRLSVCWSAKIQSTFVKYQTLIPEIRNCSVTGPEL
;
A
#
# COMPACT_ATOMS: atom_id res chain seq x y z
N MET A 1 0.70 -80.06 -58.92
CA MET A 1 1.38 -78.84 -59.43
C MET A 1 0.48 -77.61 -59.54
N TYR A 2 -0.84 -77.71 -59.69
CA TYR A 2 -1.72 -76.53 -59.76
C TYR A 2 -2.02 -75.84 -58.41
N ALA A 3 -1.96 -76.55 -57.27
CA ALA A 3 -2.23 -75.96 -55.94
C ALA A 3 -1.07 -75.11 -55.37
N LEU A 4 0.16 -75.33 -55.85
CA LEU A 4 1.35 -74.59 -55.37
C LEU A 4 1.54 -73.25 -56.10
N ALA A 5 1.11 -73.16 -57.36
CA ALA A 5 1.14 -71.93 -58.14
C ALA A 5 0.09 -70.91 -57.67
N VAL A 6 -1.09 -71.37 -57.24
CA VAL A 6 -2.15 -70.50 -56.72
C VAL A 6 -1.83 -69.97 -55.32
N SER A 7 -1.12 -70.74 -54.48
CA SER A 7 -0.72 -70.32 -53.14
C SER A 7 0.47 -69.36 -53.13
N VAL A 8 1.42 -69.47 -54.07
CA VAL A 8 2.51 -68.49 -54.24
C VAL A 8 2.01 -67.20 -54.89
N ALA A 9 1.06 -67.28 -55.83
CA ALA A 9 0.41 -66.09 -56.39
C ALA A 9 -0.44 -65.34 -55.36
N LEU A 10 -1.19 -66.04 -54.49
CA LEU A 10 -1.90 -65.39 -53.37
C LEU A 10 -0.92 -64.82 -52.32
N ALA A 11 0.19 -65.50 -52.02
CA ALA A 11 1.17 -65.01 -51.05
C ALA A 11 1.92 -63.76 -51.55
N CYS A 12 2.20 -63.62 -52.84
CA CYS A 12 2.77 -62.40 -53.41
C CYS A 12 1.76 -61.22 -53.49
N ILE A 13 0.46 -61.50 -53.57
CA ILE A 13 -0.57 -60.44 -53.52
C ILE A 13 -0.81 -59.95 -52.07
N VAL A 14 -0.61 -60.82 -51.06
CA VAL A 14 -0.79 -60.46 -49.64
C VAL A 14 0.48 -59.82 -49.04
N LEU A 15 1.66 -60.00 -49.64
CA LEU A 15 2.93 -59.35 -49.20
C LEU A 15 3.15 -57.94 -49.79
N GLN A 16 2.22 -57.40 -50.57
CA GLN A 16 2.21 -55.99 -51.00
C GLN A 16 1.29 -55.11 -50.15
N VAL A 17 1.06 -55.46 -48.89
CA VAL A 17 0.64 -54.45 -47.92
C VAL A 17 1.86 -53.57 -47.65
N ALA A 18 2.12 -52.64 -48.57
CA ALA A 18 2.90 -51.47 -48.26
C ALA A 18 2.25 -50.87 -47.01
N TYR A 19 2.94 -50.94 -45.87
CA TYR A 19 2.62 -50.09 -44.73
C TYR A 19 2.85 -48.65 -45.22
N SER A 20 1.88 -48.08 -45.94
CA SER A 20 1.83 -46.66 -46.16
C SER A 20 1.62 -46.06 -44.77
N ARG A 21 2.64 -45.44 -44.22
CA ARG A 21 2.37 -44.41 -43.21
C ARG A 21 1.55 -43.33 -43.91
N PRO A 22 0.35 -43.02 -43.41
CA PRO A 22 -0.42 -41.87 -43.85
C PRO A 22 0.45 -40.62 -43.80
N ASP A 23 0.44 -39.76 -44.82
CA ASP A 23 1.07 -38.45 -44.73
C ASP A 23 0.26 -37.44 -45.55
N PHE A 24 -0.27 -36.39 -44.92
CA PHE A 24 -0.95 -35.26 -45.59
C PHE A 24 -2.11 -35.65 -46.52
N GLY A 25 -2.85 -36.71 -46.19
CA GLY A 25 -4.05 -37.14 -46.91
C GLY A 25 -3.77 -38.10 -48.07
N ILE A 26 -2.51 -38.43 -48.39
CA ILE A 26 -2.18 -39.47 -49.37
C ILE A 26 -1.98 -40.85 -48.74
N ARG A 27 -2.25 -41.89 -49.52
CA ARG A 27 -1.96 -43.30 -49.17
C ARG A 27 -0.53 -43.66 -49.60
N GLY A 28 0.45 -43.01 -48.99
CA GLY A 28 1.87 -43.16 -49.28
C GLY A 28 2.70 -42.41 -48.24
N THR A 29 4.00 -42.71 -48.16
CA THR A 29 4.86 -42.17 -47.08
C THR A 29 5.83 -41.12 -47.59
N ILE A 30 5.82 -39.94 -46.99
CA ILE A 30 6.70 -38.82 -47.27
C ILE A 30 7.89 -38.88 -46.29
N ASP A 31 9.10 -38.99 -46.85
CA ASP A 31 10.33 -38.99 -46.07
C ASP A 31 10.46 -37.68 -45.24
N GLY A 32 10.68 -37.81 -43.93
CA GLY A 32 10.92 -36.67 -43.02
C GLY A 32 9.70 -36.10 -42.30
N VAL A 33 8.49 -36.64 -42.50
CA VAL A 33 7.27 -36.16 -41.81
C VAL A 33 7.32 -36.35 -40.29
N SER A 34 8.00 -37.38 -39.79
CA SER A 34 8.23 -37.55 -38.35
C SER A 34 8.95 -36.36 -37.71
N ASN A 35 9.85 -35.70 -38.45
CA ASN A 35 10.50 -34.47 -38.00
C ASN A 35 9.53 -33.29 -38.00
N VAL A 36 8.68 -33.15 -39.03
CA VAL A 36 7.63 -32.13 -39.10
C VAL A 36 6.69 -32.25 -37.90
N ASN A 37 6.19 -33.47 -37.63
CA ASN A 37 5.32 -33.76 -36.48
C ASN A 37 6.03 -33.41 -35.16
N SER A 38 7.27 -33.86 -34.96
CA SER A 38 8.05 -33.53 -33.75
C SER A 38 8.25 -32.02 -33.55
N ARG A 39 8.43 -31.24 -34.63
CA ARG A 39 8.55 -29.78 -34.55
C ARG A 39 7.21 -29.11 -34.30
N ALA A 40 6.12 -29.60 -34.87
CA ALA A 40 4.77 -29.10 -34.59
C ALA A 40 4.39 -29.32 -33.11
N ILE A 41 4.72 -30.48 -32.55
CA ILE A 41 4.54 -30.77 -31.11
C ILE A 41 5.34 -29.78 -30.26
N LEU A 42 6.61 -29.50 -30.61
CA LEU A 42 7.41 -28.50 -29.89
C LEU A 42 6.80 -27.10 -29.93
N VAL A 43 6.29 -26.67 -31.09
CA VAL A 43 5.57 -25.39 -31.22
C VAL A 43 4.32 -25.37 -30.34
N LYS A 44 3.55 -26.47 -30.33
CA LYS A 44 2.36 -26.64 -29.49
C LYS A 44 2.70 -26.48 -28.01
N GLU A 45 3.75 -27.15 -27.54
CA GLU A 45 4.21 -27.06 -26.15
C GLU A 45 4.54 -25.62 -25.75
N TYR A 46 5.17 -24.84 -26.62
CA TYR A 46 5.44 -23.43 -26.31
C TYR A 46 4.20 -22.55 -26.33
N PHE A 47 3.25 -22.77 -27.25
CA PHE A 47 1.99 -22.02 -27.20
C PHE A 47 1.20 -22.33 -25.93
N LEU A 48 1.21 -23.58 -25.46
CA LEU A 48 0.55 -23.94 -24.22
C LEU A 48 1.13 -23.16 -23.03
N ARG A 49 2.42 -22.87 -23.02
CA ARG A 49 3.08 -22.16 -21.90
C ARG A 49 2.78 -20.66 -21.80
N VAL A 50 2.22 -20.03 -22.84
CA VAL A 50 1.93 -18.59 -22.84
C VAL A 50 0.94 -18.21 -21.72
N ASN A 51 0.12 -19.15 -21.26
CA ASN A 51 -0.87 -18.96 -20.21
C ASN A 51 -0.53 -19.65 -18.87
N ASP A 52 0.73 -20.02 -18.65
CA ASP A 52 1.15 -20.72 -17.42
C ASP A 52 1.07 -19.83 -16.16
N TYR A 53 1.18 -18.51 -16.33
CA TYR A 53 1.13 -17.55 -15.23
C TYR A 53 -0.26 -16.89 -15.16
N ILE A 54 -0.96 -17.16 -14.06
CA ILE A 54 -2.27 -16.57 -13.76
C ILE A 54 -2.19 -15.92 -12.39
N ILE A 55 -2.57 -14.65 -12.30
CA ILE A 55 -2.70 -13.95 -11.03
C ILE A 55 -3.97 -14.49 -10.36
N PRO A 56 -3.86 -15.15 -9.20
CA PRO A 56 -4.99 -15.85 -8.59
C PRO A 56 -6.03 -14.88 -8.05
N ASP A 57 -5.61 -13.81 -7.37
CA ASP A 57 -6.48 -12.78 -6.79
C ASP A 57 -5.77 -11.43 -6.71
N GLN A 58 -6.55 -10.35 -6.90
CA GLN A 58 -6.09 -8.99 -6.65
C GLN A 58 -6.37 -8.59 -5.20
N LYS A 59 -5.39 -7.98 -4.53
CA LYS A 59 -5.48 -7.52 -3.13
C LYS A 59 -5.95 -6.07 -3.01
N SER A 60 -5.56 -5.19 -3.94
CA SER A 60 -5.98 -3.78 -3.92
C SER A 60 -7.18 -3.51 -4.83
N ASP A 61 -7.92 -2.44 -4.56
CA ASP A 61 -9.07 -2.01 -5.38
C ASP A 61 -8.66 -1.18 -6.62
N ILE A 62 -7.39 -1.28 -7.07
CA ILE A 62 -6.90 -0.47 -8.20
C ILE A 62 -7.41 -1.06 -9.52
N ALA A 63 -8.37 -0.36 -10.14
CA ALA A 63 -8.97 -0.76 -11.42
C ALA A 63 -7.93 -0.97 -12.53
N THR A 64 -6.93 -0.08 -12.64
CA THR A 64 -5.89 -0.18 -13.68
C THR A 64 -5.12 -1.50 -13.61
N LEU A 65 -4.73 -1.95 -12.41
CA LEU A 65 -4.01 -3.22 -12.21
C LEU A 65 -4.89 -4.41 -12.60
N ARG A 66 -6.14 -4.39 -12.16
CA ARG A 66 -7.14 -5.42 -12.46
C ARG A 66 -7.37 -5.59 -13.95
N ASP A 67 -7.65 -4.48 -14.62
CA ASP A 67 -8.12 -4.49 -16.00
C ASP A 67 -6.95 -4.79 -16.95
N ALA A 68 -5.73 -4.37 -16.60
CA ALA A 68 -4.50 -4.76 -17.28
C ALA A 68 -4.20 -6.26 -17.13
N ALA A 69 -4.29 -6.81 -15.91
CA ALA A 69 -4.09 -8.23 -15.67
C ALA A 69 -5.09 -9.10 -16.45
N LYS A 70 -6.38 -8.73 -16.42
CA LYS A 70 -7.43 -9.42 -17.20
C LYS A 70 -7.14 -9.39 -18.70
N THR A 71 -6.69 -8.26 -19.22
CA THR A 71 -6.39 -8.11 -20.66
C THR A 71 -5.18 -8.98 -21.05
N LEU A 72 -4.10 -8.98 -20.26
CA LEU A 72 -2.92 -9.83 -20.49
C LEU A 72 -3.24 -11.33 -20.40
N GLN A 73 -4.04 -11.74 -19.42
CA GLN A 73 -4.51 -13.12 -19.30
C GLN A 73 -5.39 -13.53 -20.49
N ALA A 74 -6.25 -12.63 -20.98
CA ALA A 74 -7.06 -12.91 -22.16
C ALA A 74 -6.21 -13.10 -23.44
N ILE A 75 -5.11 -12.33 -23.59
CA ILE A 75 -4.13 -12.54 -24.66
C ILE A 75 -3.51 -13.93 -24.52
N GLY A 76 -2.99 -14.24 -23.32
CA GLY A 76 -2.37 -15.53 -23.04
C GLY A 76 -3.28 -16.72 -23.31
N GLN A 77 -4.54 -16.65 -22.86
CA GLN A 77 -5.57 -17.66 -23.10
C GLN A 77 -5.90 -17.85 -24.58
N SER A 78 -6.04 -16.75 -25.33
CA SER A 78 -6.35 -16.81 -26.76
C SER A 78 -5.23 -17.51 -27.54
N VAL A 79 -3.97 -17.18 -27.23
CA VAL A 79 -2.80 -17.81 -27.86
C VAL A 79 -2.64 -19.27 -27.42
N ASN A 80 -2.85 -19.57 -26.13
CA ASN A 80 -2.85 -20.93 -25.57
C ASN A 80 -3.95 -21.83 -26.15
N SER A 81 -5.01 -21.25 -26.73
CA SER A 81 -6.07 -22.00 -27.40
C SER A 81 -5.84 -22.14 -28.91
N LEU A 82 -5.61 -21.01 -29.61
CA LEU A 82 -5.51 -20.97 -31.07
C LEU A 82 -4.21 -21.59 -31.59
N GLY A 83 -3.09 -21.35 -30.91
CA GLY A 83 -1.78 -21.87 -31.31
C GLY A 83 -1.71 -23.40 -31.30
N PRO A 84 -2.11 -24.05 -30.19
CA PRO A 84 -2.19 -25.51 -30.13
C PRO A 84 -3.18 -26.10 -31.12
N ALA A 85 -4.34 -25.47 -31.35
CA ALA A 85 -5.31 -25.92 -32.35
C ALA A 85 -4.72 -25.93 -33.77
N LEU A 86 -3.93 -24.92 -34.14
CA LEU A 86 -3.21 -24.90 -35.41
C LEU A 86 -2.18 -26.03 -35.51
N MET A 87 -1.39 -26.25 -34.45
CA MET A 87 -0.42 -27.34 -34.44
C MET A 87 -1.09 -28.71 -34.45
N ASP A 88 -2.24 -28.88 -33.79
CA ASP A 88 -3.03 -30.12 -33.80
C ASP A 88 -3.61 -30.41 -35.19
N ALA A 89 -4.05 -29.39 -35.92
CA ALA A 89 -4.45 -29.55 -37.32
C ALA A 89 -3.27 -30.06 -38.18
N LEU A 90 -2.07 -29.54 -37.94
CA LEU A 90 -0.87 -29.98 -38.66
C LEU A 90 -0.44 -31.40 -38.29
N THR A 91 -0.41 -31.77 -37.00
CA THR A 91 -0.07 -33.15 -36.60
C THR A 91 -1.13 -34.16 -37.06
N THR A 92 -2.41 -33.77 -37.04
CA THR A 92 -3.49 -34.61 -37.60
C THR A 92 -3.30 -34.80 -39.10
N ALA A 93 -2.90 -33.77 -39.83
CA ALA A 93 -2.60 -33.88 -41.25
C ALA A 93 -1.42 -34.82 -41.52
N THR A 94 -0.39 -34.83 -40.67
CA THR A 94 0.73 -35.76 -40.81
C THR A 94 0.34 -37.23 -40.62
N ASP A 95 -0.80 -37.52 -39.98
CA ASP A 95 -1.28 -38.88 -39.73
C ASP A 95 -2.52 -39.27 -40.59
N ASN A 96 -2.91 -38.46 -41.58
CA ASN A 96 -4.15 -38.65 -42.37
C ASN A 96 -3.91 -39.43 -43.69
N ASP A 97 -4.68 -40.51 -43.93
CA ASP A 97 -4.64 -41.37 -45.13
C ASP A 97 -5.96 -41.42 -45.91
N SER A 98 -6.84 -40.46 -45.65
CA SER A 98 -8.21 -40.45 -46.20
C SER A 98 -8.25 -40.59 -47.73
N GLY A 99 -7.20 -40.18 -48.44
CA GLY A 99 -7.16 -40.02 -49.89
C GLY A 99 -7.66 -38.64 -50.32
N ASP A 100 -8.05 -37.78 -49.38
CA ASP A 100 -8.53 -36.42 -49.62
C ASP A 100 -7.51 -35.39 -49.10
N VAL A 101 -6.54 -35.09 -49.98
CA VAL A 101 -5.49 -34.09 -49.72
C VAL A 101 -6.11 -32.71 -49.48
N ASN A 102 -7.13 -32.34 -50.25
CA ASN A 102 -7.73 -31.01 -50.15
C ASN A 102 -8.46 -30.81 -48.83
N ALA A 103 -9.25 -31.79 -48.37
CA ALA A 103 -9.88 -31.73 -47.06
C ALA A 103 -8.85 -31.69 -45.92
N THR A 104 -7.73 -32.39 -46.07
CA THR A 104 -6.66 -32.41 -45.07
C THR A 104 -6.02 -31.03 -44.88
N PHE A 105 -5.65 -30.35 -45.97
CA PHE A 105 -5.05 -29.00 -45.90
C PHE A 105 -6.08 -27.92 -45.54
N ALA A 106 -7.35 -28.09 -45.92
CA ALA A 106 -8.42 -27.15 -45.53
C ALA A 106 -8.59 -27.01 -44.01
N LEU A 107 -8.36 -28.07 -43.23
CA LEU A 107 -8.39 -28.01 -41.76
C LEU A 107 -7.24 -27.17 -41.19
N ILE A 108 -6.04 -27.28 -41.77
CA ILE A 108 -4.89 -26.44 -41.38
C ILE A 108 -5.18 -24.98 -41.71
N ASP A 109 -5.71 -24.70 -42.90
CA ASP A 109 -6.09 -23.35 -43.31
C ASP A 109 -7.15 -22.74 -42.41
N MET A 110 -8.16 -23.50 -42.01
CA MET A 110 -9.18 -23.03 -41.08
C MET A 110 -8.58 -22.64 -39.72
N ALA A 111 -7.73 -23.50 -39.14
CA ALA A 111 -7.08 -23.19 -37.87
C ALA A 111 -6.16 -21.97 -37.97
N ARG A 112 -5.47 -21.81 -39.10
CA ARG A 112 -4.64 -20.64 -39.40
C ARG A 112 -5.45 -19.36 -39.48
N LEU A 113 -6.53 -19.35 -40.26
CA LEU A 113 -7.41 -18.18 -40.42
C LEU A 113 -8.01 -17.74 -39.09
N ASN A 114 -8.33 -18.67 -38.19
CA ASN A 114 -8.78 -18.35 -36.84
C ASN A 114 -7.69 -17.66 -36.01
N PHE A 115 -6.43 -18.13 -36.10
CA PHE A 115 -5.30 -17.50 -35.41
C PHE A 115 -5.01 -16.11 -35.98
N GLU A 116 -4.92 -15.97 -37.31
CA GLU A 116 -4.68 -14.70 -38.00
C GLU A 116 -5.81 -13.70 -37.73
N GLY A 117 -7.06 -14.13 -37.76
CA GLY A 117 -8.22 -13.27 -37.45
C GLY A 117 -8.19 -12.71 -36.03
N TYR A 118 -7.75 -13.51 -35.04
CA TYR A 118 -7.54 -13.00 -33.68
C TYR A 118 -6.46 -11.91 -33.64
N VAL A 119 -5.33 -12.12 -34.32
CA VAL A 119 -4.21 -11.16 -34.37
C VAL A 119 -4.63 -9.85 -35.05
N GLU A 120 -5.41 -9.92 -36.12
CA GLU A 120 -5.83 -8.72 -36.88
C GLU A 120 -6.90 -7.89 -36.18
N ILE A 121 -7.78 -8.52 -35.40
CA ILE A 121 -8.94 -7.85 -34.82
C ILE A 121 -8.79 -7.72 -33.30
N ASN A 122 -8.94 -8.82 -32.58
CA ASN A 122 -9.07 -8.82 -31.12
C ASN A 122 -7.79 -8.37 -30.41
N LEU A 123 -6.62 -8.82 -30.89
CA LEU A 123 -5.34 -8.45 -30.29
C LEU A 123 -5.09 -6.94 -30.38
N ASN A 124 -5.45 -6.31 -31.49
CA ASN A 124 -5.25 -4.87 -31.67
C ASN A 124 -6.06 -4.05 -30.67
N GLU A 125 -7.31 -4.43 -30.41
CA GLU A 125 -8.13 -3.80 -29.36
C GLU A 125 -7.52 -4.00 -27.97
N GLN A 126 -7.04 -5.20 -27.66
CA GLN A 126 -6.38 -5.52 -26.39
C GLN A 126 -5.08 -4.72 -26.20
N ILE A 127 -4.26 -4.58 -27.24
CA ILE A 127 -3.02 -3.78 -27.22
C ILE A 127 -3.32 -2.30 -27.01
N LEU A 128 -4.36 -1.74 -27.64
CA LEU A 128 -4.79 -0.35 -27.43
C LEU A 128 -5.26 -0.10 -26.00
N ASN A 129 -6.01 -1.04 -25.42
CA ASN A 129 -6.41 -0.98 -24.03
C ASN A 129 -5.20 -1.00 -23.10
N LEU A 130 -4.26 -1.93 -23.31
CA LEU A 130 -3.03 -2.02 -22.53
C LEU A 130 -2.16 -0.77 -22.65
N ASN A 131 -2.07 -0.15 -23.83
CA ASN A 131 -1.34 1.11 -24.00
C ASN A 131 -1.96 2.25 -23.15
N THR A 132 -3.29 2.25 -22.99
CA THR A 132 -3.98 3.24 -22.15
C THR A 132 -3.72 2.99 -20.66
N LEU A 133 -3.65 1.72 -20.25
CA LEU A 133 -3.50 1.33 -18.84
C LEU A 133 -2.05 1.32 -18.35
N LEU A 134 -1.11 0.84 -19.17
CA LEU A 134 0.28 0.55 -18.80
C LEU A 134 1.31 1.41 -19.56
N GLY A 135 0.89 2.09 -20.63
CA GLY A 135 1.79 2.87 -21.48
C GLY A 135 2.48 2.05 -22.57
N ILE A 136 3.56 2.61 -23.12
CA ILE A 136 4.06 2.21 -24.44
C ILE A 136 4.85 0.90 -24.45
N HIS A 137 5.51 0.53 -23.36
CA HIS A 137 6.52 -0.54 -23.43
C HIS A 137 5.89 -1.92 -23.57
N VAL A 138 4.84 -2.23 -22.82
CA VAL A 138 4.09 -3.48 -22.98
C VAL A 138 3.46 -3.56 -24.37
N ARG A 139 2.93 -2.43 -24.87
CA ARG A 139 2.42 -2.34 -26.25
C ARG A 139 3.51 -2.70 -27.25
N ASP A 140 4.67 -2.07 -27.19
CA ASP A 140 5.76 -2.27 -28.15
C ASP A 140 6.31 -3.70 -28.10
N GLN A 141 6.42 -4.28 -26.90
CA GLN A 141 6.82 -5.68 -26.73
C GLN A 141 5.81 -6.64 -27.39
N LEU A 142 4.51 -6.46 -27.14
CA LEU A 142 3.47 -7.30 -27.75
C LEU A 142 3.42 -7.12 -29.28
N VAL A 143 3.52 -5.88 -29.78
CA VAL A 143 3.55 -5.61 -31.22
C VAL A 143 4.74 -6.30 -31.88
N ASP A 144 5.94 -6.22 -31.28
CA ASP A 144 7.13 -6.90 -31.79
C ASP A 144 6.97 -8.44 -31.77
N ASP A 145 6.47 -8.98 -30.66
CA ASP A 145 6.24 -10.41 -30.50
C ASP A 145 5.29 -10.98 -31.54
N PHE A 146 4.14 -10.34 -31.73
CA PHE A 146 3.17 -10.77 -32.73
C PHE A 146 3.61 -10.49 -34.15
N TYR A 147 4.36 -9.40 -34.42
CA TYR A 147 4.97 -9.18 -35.74
C TYR A 147 5.87 -10.35 -36.14
N HIS A 148 6.74 -10.78 -35.24
CA HIS A 148 7.65 -11.89 -35.51
C HIS A 148 6.94 -13.24 -35.56
N ILE A 149 5.94 -13.49 -34.71
CA ILE A 149 5.13 -14.72 -34.76
C ILE A 149 4.37 -14.80 -36.10
N SER A 150 3.68 -13.73 -36.51
CA SER A 150 2.94 -13.67 -37.77
C SER A 150 3.84 -13.89 -38.99
N ASN A 151 5.04 -13.29 -39.00
CA ASN A 151 6.02 -13.54 -40.07
C ASN A 151 6.48 -15.01 -40.14
N ARG A 152 6.61 -15.69 -38.99
CA ARG A 152 6.95 -17.12 -38.96
C ARG A 152 5.78 -17.99 -39.38
N LEU A 153 4.55 -17.67 -38.98
CA LEU A 153 3.34 -18.35 -39.43
C LEU A 153 3.15 -18.20 -40.94
N ALA A 154 3.37 -17.01 -41.51
CA ALA A 154 3.33 -16.81 -42.96
C ALA A 154 4.36 -17.68 -43.71
N ALA A 155 5.57 -17.84 -43.18
CA ALA A 155 6.58 -18.72 -43.78
C ALA A 155 6.19 -20.22 -43.70
N VAL A 156 5.62 -20.65 -42.57
CA VAL A 156 5.03 -22.00 -42.43
C VAL A 156 3.92 -22.19 -43.46
N ASN A 157 3.01 -21.23 -43.58
CA ASN A 157 1.87 -21.27 -44.50
C ASN A 157 2.31 -21.36 -45.97
N ASN A 158 3.24 -20.50 -46.40
CA ASN A 158 3.76 -20.54 -47.77
C ASN A 158 4.38 -21.91 -48.10
N THR A 159 5.10 -22.50 -47.14
CA THR A 159 5.70 -23.83 -47.31
C THR A 159 4.64 -24.94 -47.35
N LEU A 160 3.60 -24.83 -46.53
CA LEU A 160 2.46 -25.76 -46.55
C LEU A 160 1.67 -25.68 -47.86
N GLY A 161 1.48 -24.49 -48.44
CA GLY A 161 0.84 -24.34 -49.75
C GLY A 161 1.64 -24.99 -50.88
N LEU A 162 2.98 -24.85 -50.86
CA LEU A 162 3.86 -25.57 -51.78
C LEU A 162 3.80 -27.09 -51.57
N LEU A 163 3.76 -27.54 -50.31
CA LEU A 163 3.61 -28.95 -49.96
C LEU A 163 2.27 -29.50 -50.43
N GLN A 164 1.17 -28.78 -50.23
CA GLN A 164 -0.16 -29.16 -50.73
C GLN A 164 -0.14 -29.37 -52.23
N ALA A 165 0.40 -28.40 -53.00
CA ALA A 165 0.47 -28.51 -54.44
C ALA A 165 1.29 -29.74 -54.90
N ALA A 166 2.41 -30.01 -54.22
CA ALA A 166 3.25 -31.18 -54.50
C ALA A 166 2.55 -32.50 -54.16
N VAL A 167 1.84 -32.57 -53.04
CA VAL A 167 1.10 -33.76 -52.59
C VAL A 167 -0.11 -34.02 -53.50
N VAL A 168 -0.83 -32.98 -53.93
CA VAL A 168 -1.90 -33.09 -54.94
C VAL A 168 -1.35 -33.64 -56.26
N ALA A 169 -0.24 -33.10 -56.76
CA ALA A 169 0.38 -33.60 -58.00
C ALA A 169 0.81 -35.08 -57.90
N ALA A 170 1.34 -35.50 -56.75
CA ALA A 170 1.69 -36.90 -56.50
C ALA A 170 0.45 -37.81 -56.47
N ASN A 171 -0.64 -37.36 -55.84
CA ASN A 171 -1.90 -38.08 -55.76
C ASN A 171 -2.58 -38.21 -57.13
N ASP A 172 -2.57 -37.15 -57.92
CA ASP A 172 -3.11 -37.12 -59.29
C ASP A 172 -2.32 -38.04 -60.22
N ALA A 173 -0.98 -38.06 -60.11
CA ALA A 173 -0.12 -38.98 -60.84
C ALA A 173 -0.38 -40.46 -60.48
N ALA A 174 -0.84 -40.72 -59.24
CA ALA A 174 -1.28 -42.03 -58.79
C ALA A 174 -2.76 -42.34 -59.11
N SER A 175 -3.47 -41.43 -59.81
CA SER A 175 -4.91 -41.54 -60.12
C SER A 175 -5.79 -41.76 -58.87
N GLY A 176 -5.42 -41.15 -57.73
CA GLY A 176 -6.11 -41.31 -56.45
C GLY A 176 -5.91 -42.67 -55.75
N GLY A 177 -5.01 -43.51 -56.27
CA GLY A 177 -4.58 -44.76 -55.64
C GLY A 177 -3.42 -44.57 -54.65
N PRO A 178 -2.88 -45.66 -54.08
CA PRO A 178 -1.66 -45.61 -53.27
C PRO A 178 -0.50 -44.97 -54.03
N VAL A 179 0.16 -43.99 -53.42
CA VAL A 179 1.24 -43.22 -54.05
C VAL A 179 2.56 -43.93 -53.79
N SER A 180 3.26 -44.32 -54.86
CA SER A 180 4.57 -44.98 -54.74
C SER A 180 5.66 -44.03 -54.26
N GLN A 181 6.73 -44.57 -53.66
CA GLN A 181 7.88 -43.78 -53.22
C GLN A 181 8.56 -43.01 -54.36
N ASP A 182 8.57 -43.55 -55.58
CA ASP A 182 9.15 -42.86 -56.74
C ASP A 182 8.31 -41.65 -57.14
N LEU A 183 6.97 -41.76 -57.10
CA LEU A 183 6.07 -40.63 -57.34
C LEU A 183 6.20 -39.58 -56.23
N ILE A 184 6.29 -39.99 -54.97
CA ILE A 184 6.52 -39.07 -53.84
C ILE A 184 7.83 -38.31 -54.04
N ARG A 185 8.94 -38.98 -54.36
CA ARG A 185 10.24 -38.33 -54.60
C ARG A 185 10.27 -37.44 -55.83
N GLN A 186 9.43 -37.74 -56.83
CA GLN A 186 9.32 -36.94 -58.05
C GLN A 186 8.66 -35.58 -57.78
N PHE A 187 7.65 -35.53 -56.90
CA PHE A 187 6.85 -34.32 -56.67
C PHE A 187 7.14 -33.63 -55.33
N VAL A 188 7.36 -34.39 -54.25
CA VAL A 188 7.66 -33.90 -52.91
C VAL A 188 9.16 -33.97 -52.66
N SER A 189 9.85 -32.83 -52.81
CA SER A 189 11.29 -32.77 -52.56
C SER A 189 11.62 -32.86 -51.06
N ALA A 190 12.72 -33.54 -50.73
CA ALA A 190 13.22 -33.60 -49.35
C ALA A 190 13.55 -32.20 -48.78
N ASP A 191 13.96 -31.27 -49.65
CA ASP A 191 14.21 -29.89 -49.28
C ASP A 191 12.94 -29.17 -48.79
N LEU A 192 11.80 -29.40 -49.45
CA LEU A 192 10.51 -28.81 -49.05
C LEU A 192 10.08 -29.26 -47.64
N VAL A 193 10.22 -30.55 -47.34
CA VAL A 193 9.90 -31.11 -46.00
C VAL A 193 10.88 -30.59 -44.94
N ALA A 194 12.16 -30.46 -45.29
CA ALA A 194 13.18 -29.87 -44.43
C ALA A 194 12.93 -28.38 -44.15
N GLN A 195 12.52 -27.61 -45.17
CA GLN A 195 12.13 -26.20 -45.03
C GLN A 195 10.94 -26.04 -44.08
N LEU A 196 9.90 -26.88 -44.19
CA LEU A 196 8.75 -26.85 -43.28
C LEU A 196 9.19 -27.10 -41.83
N SER A 197 10.01 -28.14 -41.61
CA SER A 197 10.58 -28.44 -40.30
C SER A 197 11.40 -27.28 -39.72
N ARG A 198 12.17 -26.59 -40.57
CA ARG A 198 12.95 -25.41 -40.19
C ARG A 198 12.04 -24.24 -39.81
N HIS A 199 10.99 -23.95 -40.57
CA HIS A 199 10.06 -22.87 -40.26
C HIS A 199 9.30 -23.11 -38.96
N LEU A 200 8.85 -24.35 -38.70
CA LEU A 200 8.27 -24.73 -37.41
C LEU A 200 9.27 -24.54 -36.25
N THR A 201 10.54 -24.93 -36.46
CA THR A 201 11.59 -24.73 -35.46
C THR A 201 11.80 -23.24 -35.15
N LEU A 202 11.83 -22.38 -36.18
CA LEU A 202 11.98 -20.94 -35.99
C LEU A 202 10.76 -20.28 -35.34
N LEU A 203 9.55 -20.80 -35.60
CA LEU A 203 8.34 -20.39 -34.90
C LEU A 203 8.41 -20.77 -33.42
N ALA A 204 8.82 -22.01 -33.11
CA ALA A 204 8.97 -22.49 -31.75
C ALA A 204 9.89 -21.57 -30.93
N TYR A 205 11.02 -21.13 -31.48
CA TYR A 205 11.94 -20.24 -30.77
C TYR A 205 11.46 -18.79 -30.61
N ARG A 206 10.36 -18.37 -31.26
CA ARG A 206 9.82 -17.02 -31.07
C ARG A 206 8.78 -16.94 -29.94
N ILE A 207 7.99 -17.99 -29.75
CA ILE A 207 6.90 -18.01 -28.75
C ILE A 207 7.39 -17.75 -27.31
N PRO A 208 8.57 -18.24 -26.85
CA PRO A 208 9.06 -17.95 -25.50
C PRO A 208 9.24 -16.46 -25.19
N VAL A 209 9.46 -15.61 -26.20
CA VAL A 209 9.55 -14.14 -26.00
C VAL A 209 8.18 -13.57 -25.61
N LEU A 210 7.11 -14.01 -26.28
CA LEU A 210 5.73 -13.66 -25.92
C LEU A 210 5.38 -14.16 -24.51
N THR A 211 5.74 -15.41 -24.18
CA THR A 211 5.57 -15.95 -22.83
C THR A 211 6.25 -15.04 -21.80
N TYR A 212 7.50 -14.65 -22.06
CA TYR A 212 8.22 -13.73 -21.18
C TYR A 212 7.52 -12.37 -21.06
N THR A 213 7.05 -11.76 -22.15
CA THR A 213 6.33 -10.48 -22.14
C THR A 213 5.06 -10.56 -21.29
N VAL A 214 4.24 -11.59 -21.47
CA VAL A 214 3.00 -11.79 -20.70
C VAL A 214 3.31 -12.05 -19.23
N THR A 215 4.18 -13.02 -18.93
CA THR A 215 4.54 -13.40 -17.56
C THR A 215 5.18 -12.24 -16.80
N SER A 216 6.20 -11.59 -17.38
CA SER A 216 6.89 -10.49 -16.69
C SER A 216 5.98 -9.30 -16.40
N SER A 217 5.03 -9.00 -17.30
CA SER A 217 4.03 -7.95 -17.09
C SER A 217 3.05 -8.31 -15.98
N LEU A 218 2.57 -9.57 -15.94
CA LEU A 218 1.68 -10.06 -14.88
C LEU A 218 2.39 -10.10 -13.51
N GLU A 219 3.64 -10.58 -13.45
CA GLU A 219 4.46 -10.56 -12.23
C GLU A 219 4.63 -9.12 -11.70
N ASN A 220 4.88 -8.15 -12.57
CA ASN A 220 5.00 -6.74 -12.18
C ASN A 220 3.68 -6.20 -11.62
N ILE A 221 2.55 -6.57 -12.21
CA ILE A 221 1.22 -6.17 -11.72
C ILE A 221 0.96 -6.77 -10.33
N GLU A 222 1.22 -8.06 -10.14
CA GLU A 222 1.04 -8.71 -8.84
C GLU A 222 1.95 -8.10 -7.76
N GLN A 223 3.22 -7.85 -8.10
CA GLN A 223 4.17 -7.22 -7.19
C GLN A 223 3.75 -5.78 -6.83
N ALA A 224 3.24 -5.01 -7.79
CA ALA A 224 2.72 -3.67 -7.57
C ALA A 224 1.49 -3.67 -6.66
N ASP A 225 0.56 -4.61 -6.91
CA ASP A 225 -0.66 -4.79 -6.12
C ASP A 225 -0.35 -5.16 -4.66
N ALA A 226 0.51 -6.15 -4.46
CA ALA A 226 0.95 -6.56 -3.12
C ALA A 226 1.66 -5.43 -2.36
N TYR A 227 2.48 -4.66 -3.04
CA TYR A 227 3.19 -3.52 -2.45
C TYR A 227 2.24 -2.40 -2.05
N TYR A 228 1.33 -1.99 -2.94
CA TYR A 228 0.37 -0.94 -2.65
C TYR A 228 -0.56 -1.33 -1.51
N TYR A 229 -1.06 -2.57 -1.53
CA TYR A 229 -1.88 -3.11 -0.43
C TYR A 229 -1.13 -3.07 0.91
N GLY A 230 0.14 -3.52 0.92
CA GLY A 230 0.99 -3.46 2.12
C GLY A 230 1.17 -2.03 2.64
N LEU A 231 1.40 -1.06 1.76
CA LEU A 231 1.51 0.36 2.14
C LEU A 231 0.21 0.90 2.77
N VAL A 232 -0.96 0.49 2.27
CA VAL A 232 -2.25 0.91 2.86
C VAL A 232 -2.38 0.34 4.27
N GLN A 233 -2.08 -0.95 4.46
CA GLN A 233 -2.11 -1.57 5.78
C GLN A 233 -1.14 -0.92 6.76
N ASP A 234 0.08 -0.61 6.31
CA ASP A 234 1.07 0.08 7.13
C ASP A 234 0.67 1.52 7.43
N SER A 235 0.00 2.21 6.51
CA SER A 235 -0.58 3.53 6.76
C SER A 235 -1.64 3.49 7.86
N ASP A 236 -2.54 2.50 7.83
CA ASP A 236 -3.54 2.31 8.89
C ASP A 236 -2.88 2.00 10.24
N ARG A 237 -1.85 1.15 10.25
CA ARG A 237 -1.06 0.87 11.44
C ARG A 237 -0.43 2.14 12.02
N VAL A 238 0.18 2.98 11.19
CA VAL A 238 0.81 4.24 11.60
C VAL A 238 -0.20 5.22 12.19
N LEU A 239 -1.40 5.31 11.62
CA LEU A 239 -2.49 6.13 12.17
C LEU A 239 -2.89 5.64 13.56
N ASN A 240 -3.04 4.34 13.75
CA ASN A 240 -3.34 3.74 15.05
C ASN A 240 -2.22 3.97 16.08
N GLU A 241 -0.95 3.93 15.67
CA GLU A 241 0.20 4.23 16.55
C GLU A 241 0.21 5.70 17.02
N ILE A 242 -0.17 6.64 16.14
CA ILE A 242 -0.31 8.06 16.49
C ILE A 242 -1.44 8.26 17.50
N GLU A 243 -2.60 7.61 17.29
CA GLU A 243 -3.71 7.65 18.24
C GLU A 243 -3.32 7.05 19.60
N THR A 244 -2.65 5.90 19.59
CA THR A 244 -2.15 5.24 20.80
C THR A 244 -1.20 6.15 21.58
N SER A 245 -0.29 6.85 20.89
CA SER A 245 0.62 7.82 21.52
C SER A 245 -0.14 8.99 22.16
N GLY A 246 -1.23 9.44 21.52
CA GLY A 246 -2.13 10.45 22.09
C GLY A 246 -2.87 9.95 23.32
N ASP A 247 -3.39 8.72 23.31
CA ASP A 247 -4.08 8.13 24.46
C ASP A 247 -3.13 7.95 25.66
N GLU A 248 -1.90 7.52 25.41
CA GLU A 248 -0.85 7.47 26.44
C GLU A 248 -0.57 8.89 26.98
N PHE A 249 -0.46 9.88 26.09
CA PHE A 249 -0.35 11.31 26.46
C PHE A 249 -1.45 11.74 27.41
N ASN A 250 -2.70 11.49 27.05
CA ASN A 250 -3.85 11.84 27.85
C ASN A 250 -3.81 11.19 29.24
N MET A 251 -3.51 9.89 29.31
CA MET A 251 -3.47 9.14 30.57
C MET A 251 -2.41 9.70 31.52
N LEU A 252 -1.16 9.79 31.07
CA LEU A 252 -0.04 10.21 31.91
C LEU A 252 -0.12 11.69 32.28
N ALA A 253 -0.50 12.57 31.35
CA ALA A 253 -0.62 14.00 31.63
C ALA A 253 -1.83 14.33 32.53
N SER A 254 -2.91 13.55 32.45
CA SER A 254 -4.05 13.68 33.38
C SER A 254 -3.67 13.29 34.81
N ASN A 255 -2.79 12.31 35.00
CA ASN A 255 -2.32 11.93 36.34
C ASN A 255 -1.57 13.07 37.05
N TYR A 256 -0.97 14.02 36.32
CA TYR A 256 -0.35 15.17 36.94
C TYR A 256 -1.37 16.06 37.69
N SER A 257 -2.63 16.10 37.25
CA SER A 257 -3.66 16.89 37.94
C SER A 257 -3.98 16.31 39.32
N GLN A 258 -3.95 14.99 39.48
CA GLN A 258 -4.36 14.32 40.71
C GLN A 258 -3.57 14.80 41.93
N LEU A 259 -2.24 14.93 41.81
CA LEU A 259 -1.40 15.40 42.92
C LEU A 259 -1.70 16.87 43.27
N VAL A 260 -1.90 17.71 42.27
CA VAL A 260 -2.27 19.13 42.47
C VAL A 260 -3.63 19.23 43.18
N GLU A 261 -4.60 18.44 42.74
CA GLU A 261 -5.93 18.38 43.35
C GLU A 261 -5.89 17.88 44.79
N GLN A 262 -5.10 16.84 45.07
CA GLN A 262 -4.90 16.32 46.42
C GLN A 262 -4.31 17.38 47.34
N GLN A 263 -3.26 18.08 46.90
CA GLN A 263 -2.60 19.11 47.71
C GLN A 263 -3.49 20.33 47.95
N MET A 264 -4.30 20.75 46.97
CA MET A 264 -5.28 21.81 47.20
C MET A 264 -6.39 21.40 48.17
N ASN A 265 -6.88 20.16 48.09
CA ASN A 265 -7.86 19.66 49.06
C ASN A 265 -7.27 19.56 50.47
N GLN A 266 -6.01 19.14 50.59
CA GLN A 266 -5.30 19.10 51.86
C GLN A 266 -5.17 20.51 52.46
N LEU A 267 -4.79 21.49 51.64
CA LEU A 267 -4.72 22.90 52.06
C LEU A 267 -6.07 23.41 52.61
N ILE A 268 -7.18 23.10 51.93
CA ILE A 268 -8.53 23.45 52.39
C ILE A 268 -8.82 22.81 53.76
N ALA A 269 -8.52 21.51 53.90
CA ALA A 269 -8.79 20.76 55.12
C ALA A 269 -7.96 21.25 56.32
N ASP A 270 -6.69 21.61 56.09
CA ASP A 270 -5.76 22.01 57.14
C ASP A 270 -6.10 23.40 57.72
N TYR A 271 -6.56 24.34 56.88
CA TYR A 271 -6.78 25.73 57.30
C TYR A 271 -8.23 26.09 57.65
N GLU A 272 -9.21 25.24 57.32
CA GLU A 272 -10.59 25.38 57.78
C GLU A 272 -10.70 25.56 59.32
N PRO A 273 -10.11 24.68 60.17
CA PRO A 273 -10.20 24.83 61.62
C PRO A 273 -9.45 26.06 62.15
N GLU A 274 -8.30 26.40 61.54
CA GLU A 274 -7.47 27.56 61.89
C GLU A 274 -8.24 28.87 61.69
N LEU A 275 -8.95 28.99 60.56
CA LEU A 275 -9.78 30.16 60.25
C LEU A 275 -11.03 30.24 61.12
N SER A 276 -11.65 29.09 61.45
CA SER A 276 -12.77 29.05 62.39
C SER A 276 -12.35 29.56 63.77
N PHE A 277 -11.20 29.10 64.26
CA PHE A 277 -10.66 29.54 65.56
C PHE A 277 -10.31 31.04 65.57
N ALA A 278 -9.70 31.54 64.49
CA ALA A 278 -9.42 32.97 64.35
C ALA A 278 -10.71 33.81 64.38
N ASN A 279 -11.77 33.34 63.74
CA ASN A 279 -13.07 34.02 63.70
C ASN A 279 -13.76 34.04 65.08
N ASP A 280 -13.72 32.92 65.81
CA ASP A 280 -14.23 32.84 67.18
C ASP A 280 -13.47 33.79 68.12
N THR A 281 -12.14 33.86 67.97
CA THR A 281 -11.28 34.77 68.73
C THR A 281 -11.61 36.24 68.44
N ALA A 282 -11.74 36.61 67.16
CA ALA A 282 -12.11 37.96 66.75
C ALA A 282 -13.49 38.36 67.33
N THR A 283 -14.44 37.43 67.33
CA THR A 283 -15.78 37.61 67.89
C THR A 283 -15.73 37.82 69.41
N ALA A 284 -14.92 37.04 70.12
CA ALA A 284 -14.74 37.17 71.56
C ALA A 284 -14.10 38.51 71.98
N LEU A 285 -13.20 39.08 71.16
CA LEU A 285 -12.61 40.39 71.38
C LEU A 285 -13.58 41.56 71.13
N ASN A 286 -14.70 41.31 70.46
CA ASN A 286 -15.77 42.29 70.19
C ASN A 286 -15.29 43.57 69.47
N VAL A 287 -14.34 43.44 68.53
CA VAL A 287 -13.88 44.54 67.68
C VAL A 287 -14.37 44.32 66.25
N THR A 288 -15.30 45.17 65.81
CA THR A 288 -16.01 45.01 64.52
C THR A 288 -15.06 44.87 63.33
N ALA A 289 -14.02 45.70 63.24
CA ALA A 289 -13.08 45.66 62.10
C ALA A 289 -12.34 44.32 61.97
N LEU A 290 -11.94 43.72 63.11
CA LEU A 290 -11.26 42.43 63.13
C LEU A 290 -12.21 41.28 62.81
N VAL A 291 -13.44 41.31 63.35
CA VAL A 291 -14.48 40.32 63.02
C VAL A 291 -14.77 40.34 61.53
N THR A 292 -15.01 41.52 60.96
CA THR A 292 -15.31 41.67 59.52
C THR A 292 -14.20 41.10 58.66
N VAL A 293 -12.95 41.48 58.88
CA VAL A 293 -11.86 41.03 57.98
C VAL A 293 -11.56 39.54 58.12
N VAL A 294 -11.69 38.96 59.32
CA VAL A 294 -11.47 37.52 59.53
C VAL A 294 -12.62 36.72 58.93
N THR A 295 -13.87 37.17 59.09
CA THR A 295 -15.03 36.58 58.41
C THR A 295 -14.88 36.68 56.89
N ASP A 296 -14.46 37.82 56.36
CA ASP A 296 -14.22 37.99 54.92
C ASP A 296 -13.10 37.08 54.43
N LEU A 297 -11.99 36.97 55.17
CA LEU A 297 -10.89 36.08 54.83
C LEU A 297 -11.32 34.60 54.88
N LYS A 298 -12.12 34.21 55.87
CA LYS A 298 -12.72 32.88 55.94
C LYS A 298 -13.60 32.62 54.72
N ASN A 299 -14.55 33.51 54.42
CA ASN A 299 -15.43 33.38 53.26
C ASN A 299 -14.65 33.30 51.93
N VAL A 300 -13.60 34.12 51.79
CA VAL A 300 -12.69 34.11 50.63
C VAL A 300 -11.94 32.79 50.56
N THR A 301 -11.47 32.25 51.67
CA THR A 301 -10.72 30.99 51.69
C THR A 301 -11.63 29.81 51.35
N ASP A 302 -12.76 29.68 52.03
CA ASP A 302 -13.72 28.58 51.87
C ASP A 302 -14.30 28.55 50.45
N ALA A 303 -14.72 29.71 49.91
CA ALA A 303 -15.30 29.80 48.58
C ALA A 303 -14.23 29.79 47.48
N LYS A 304 -13.20 30.63 47.57
CA LYS A 304 -12.27 30.80 46.44
C LYS A 304 -11.30 29.65 46.28
N LEU A 305 -10.90 28.92 47.33
CA LEU A 305 -10.05 27.74 47.14
C LEU A 305 -10.79 26.65 46.37
N ALA A 306 -12.03 26.35 46.77
CA ALA A 306 -12.87 25.38 46.09
C ALA A 306 -13.19 25.81 44.65
N GLU A 307 -13.52 27.09 44.43
CA GLU A 307 -13.72 27.65 43.09
C GLU A 307 -12.45 27.60 42.24
N THR A 308 -11.28 27.88 42.81
CA THR A 308 -9.98 27.82 42.11
C THR A 308 -9.65 26.39 41.70
N LEU A 309 -9.83 25.43 42.62
CA LEU A 309 -9.64 24.01 42.32
C LEU A 309 -10.60 23.56 41.21
N LYS A 310 -11.87 23.98 41.26
CA LYS A 310 -12.83 23.68 40.21
C LYS A 310 -12.42 24.30 38.87
N ALA A 311 -12.07 25.58 38.85
CA ALA A 311 -11.62 26.28 37.64
C ALA A 311 -10.37 25.64 37.03
N TYR A 312 -9.44 25.17 37.87
CA TYR A 312 -8.29 24.39 37.43
C TYR A 312 -8.70 23.07 36.78
N LYS A 313 -9.60 22.29 37.38
CA LYS A 313 -10.08 21.01 36.80
C LYS A 313 -10.81 21.22 35.47
N ASP A 314 -11.70 22.21 35.44
CA ASP A 314 -12.50 22.57 34.26
C ASP A 314 -11.61 23.08 33.11
N LEU A 315 -10.40 23.54 33.41
CA LEU A 315 -9.40 23.97 32.43
C LEU A 315 -8.46 22.82 32.02
N TYR A 316 -7.86 22.13 32.99
CA TYR A 316 -6.72 21.23 32.77
C TYR A 316 -7.13 19.96 32.02
N LEU A 317 -8.11 19.20 32.53
CA LEU A 317 -8.46 17.90 31.95
C LEU A 317 -9.00 18.02 30.52
N PRO A 318 -9.92 18.98 30.20
CA PRO A 318 -10.37 19.17 28.82
C PRO A 318 -9.25 19.62 27.89
N ALA A 319 -8.31 20.44 28.37
CA ALA A 319 -7.16 20.86 27.57
C ALA A 319 -6.21 19.70 27.26
N ILE A 320 -5.90 18.84 28.24
CA ILE A 320 -5.08 17.64 28.01
C ILE A 320 -5.74 16.71 26.98
N LEU A 321 -7.05 16.49 27.07
CA LEU A 321 -7.80 15.71 26.08
C LEU A 321 -7.77 16.36 24.68
N ALA A 322 -7.84 17.68 24.60
CA ALA A 322 -7.72 18.37 23.32
C ALA A 322 -6.30 18.25 22.74
N LEU A 323 -5.26 18.28 23.59
CA LEU A 323 -3.87 18.10 23.19
C LEU A 323 -3.59 16.68 22.70
N SER A 324 -4.14 15.64 23.33
CA SER A 324 -3.95 14.25 22.91
C SER A 324 -4.56 13.93 21.54
N ARG A 325 -5.50 14.76 21.08
CA ARG A 325 -6.15 14.65 19.78
C ARG A 325 -5.69 15.72 18.79
N LEU A 326 -4.60 16.44 19.10
CA LEU A 326 -4.10 17.53 18.26
C LEU A 326 -3.27 17.04 17.07
N LEU A 327 -2.70 15.84 17.15
CA LEU A 327 -1.76 15.31 16.15
C LEU A 327 -2.32 14.40 15.04
N PRO A 328 -3.64 14.27 14.75
CA PRO A 328 -4.05 13.43 13.64
C PRO A 328 -3.47 13.97 12.32
N ILE A 329 -3.09 13.05 11.44
CA ILE A 329 -2.73 13.39 10.05
C ILE A 329 -4.00 13.93 9.40
N GLU A 330 -4.00 15.21 9.01
CA GLU A 330 -5.14 15.78 8.30
C GLU A 330 -5.46 14.93 7.06
N SER A 331 -6.74 14.67 6.83
CA SER A 331 -7.25 14.10 5.57
C SER A 331 -6.91 14.96 4.33
N ASN A 332 -6.37 16.16 4.54
CA ASN A 332 -5.97 17.12 3.51
C ASN A 332 -4.54 16.93 3.00
N PHE A 333 -3.78 15.94 3.49
CA PHE A 333 -2.52 15.55 2.86
C PHE A 333 -2.80 14.82 1.53
N SER A 334 -3.26 15.61 0.57
CA SER A 334 -3.54 15.20 -0.78
C SER A 334 -2.32 15.49 -1.63
N PHE A 335 -1.85 14.48 -2.36
CA PHE A 335 -0.95 14.71 -3.47
C PHE A 335 -1.76 15.28 -4.63
N LEU A 336 -1.15 16.15 -5.45
CA LEU A 336 -1.77 16.49 -6.73
C LEU A 336 -1.97 15.21 -7.56
N ALA A 337 -2.95 15.24 -8.46
CA ALA A 337 -3.22 14.10 -9.33
C ALA A 337 -1.94 13.69 -10.08
N GLY A 338 -1.53 12.42 -9.93
CA GLY A 338 -0.30 11.89 -10.55
C GLY A 338 1.01 12.19 -9.79
N GLU A 339 0.93 12.78 -8.59
CA GLU A 339 2.09 13.08 -7.74
C GLU A 339 2.14 12.24 -6.47
N ASN A 340 1.28 11.23 -6.31
CA ASN A 340 1.44 10.28 -5.22
C ASN A 340 2.68 9.39 -5.51
N PRO A 341 3.72 9.39 -4.66
CA PRO A 341 4.97 8.71 -4.93
C PRO A 341 4.82 7.18 -5.00
N ALA A 342 3.92 6.60 -4.20
CA ALA A 342 3.61 5.17 -4.27
C ALA A 342 2.90 4.83 -5.59
N ALA A 343 1.95 5.66 -6.02
CA ALA A 343 1.27 5.49 -7.31
C ALA A 343 2.23 5.66 -8.50
N VAL A 344 3.16 6.63 -8.42
CA VAL A 344 4.21 6.83 -9.44
C VAL A 344 5.13 5.61 -9.50
N LEU A 345 5.57 5.09 -8.36
CA LEU A 345 6.43 3.91 -8.30
C LEU A 345 5.75 2.65 -8.84
N VAL A 346 4.48 2.43 -8.48
CA VAL A 346 3.63 1.38 -9.03
C VAL A 346 3.49 1.54 -10.54
N GLY A 347 3.22 2.76 -11.02
CA GLY A 347 3.16 3.09 -12.44
C GLY A 347 4.44 2.74 -13.19
N VAL A 348 5.61 3.03 -12.62
CA VAL A 348 6.92 2.65 -13.20
C VAL A 348 7.06 1.13 -13.31
N LEU A 349 6.67 0.38 -12.27
CA LEU A 349 6.77 -1.08 -12.27
C LEU A 349 5.88 -1.71 -13.35
N ILE A 350 4.60 -1.35 -13.37
CA ILE A 350 3.61 -1.95 -14.28
C ILE A 350 3.77 -1.51 -15.74
N ALA A 351 4.44 -0.39 -15.98
CA ALA A 351 4.81 0.01 -17.33
C ALA A 351 5.75 -0.99 -18.02
N ASN A 352 6.40 -1.89 -17.27
CA ASN A 352 7.34 -2.90 -17.77
C ASN A 352 8.45 -2.34 -18.68
N GLY A 353 8.90 -1.12 -18.38
CA GLY A 353 10.02 -0.48 -19.06
C GLY A 353 11.37 -1.14 -18.74
N PRO A 354 12.46 -0.72 -19.42
CA PRO A 354 13.78 -1.37 -19.31
C PRO A 354 14.36 -1.39 -17.90
N PHE A 355 14.05 -0.38 -17.08
CA PHE A 355 14.55 -0.25 -15.70
C PHE A 355 13.45 -0.34 -14.64
N SER A 356 12.23 -0.76 -15.00
CA SER A 356 11.04 -0.74 -14.14
C SER A 356 11.28 -1.45 -12.79
N ARG A 357 11.72 -2.71 -12.83
CA ARG A 357 11.99 -3.55 -11.66
C ARG A 357 13.11 -2.99 -10.80
N PHE A 358 14.20 -2.53 -11.42
CA PHE A 358 15.33 -1.94 -10.70
C PHE A 358 14.88 -0.71 -9.91
N CYS A 359 14.18 0.21 -10.56
CA CYS A 359 13.71 1.44 -9.93
C CYS A 359 12.67 1.16 -8.85
N PHE A 360 11.76 0.21 -9.09
CA PHE A 360 10.81 -0.24 -8.08
C PHE A 360 11.53 -0.66 -6.79
N TRP A 361 12.49 -1.58 -6.88
CA TRP A 361 13.23 -2.06 -5.71
C TRP A 361 14.15 -1.01 -5.08
N LYS A 362 14.70 -0.06 -5.86
CA LYS A 362 15.50 1.05 -5.34
C LYS A 362 14.68 1.94 -4.39
N TYR A 363 13.42 2.22 -4.72
CA TYR A 363 12.62 3.20 -3.99
C TYR A 363 11.50 2.59 -3.10
N SER A 364 11.14 1.31 -3.26
CA SER A 364 10.03 0.69 -2.51
C SER A 364 10.25 0.69 -1.00
N SER A 365 11.44 0.28 -0.54
CA SER A 365 11.81 0.33 0.88
C SER A 365 11.96 1.76 1.40
N LEU A 366 12.41 2.68 0.54
CA LEU A 366 12.55 4.09 0.92
C LEU A 366 11.18 4.72 1.21
N LEU A 367 10.18 4.46 0.37
CA LEU A 367 8.81 4.92 0.61
C LEU A 367 8.20 4.27 1.87
N HIS A 368 8.46 2.99 2.13
CA HIS A 368 8.07 2.34 3.39
C HIS A 368 8.70 3.02 4.61
N ASN A 369 9.99 3.32 4.58
CA ASN A 369 10.68 3.96 5.69
C ASN A 369 10.13 5.35 6.02
N ILE A 370 9.48 6.01 5.07
CA ILE A 370 8.87 7.31 5.31
C ILE A 370 7.57 7.18 6.13
N LEU A 371 6.94 5.99 6.17
CA LEU A 371 5.83 5.68 7.08
C LEU A 371 6.24 5.61 8.56
N LEU A 372 7.54 5.70 8.89
CA LEU A 372 8.03 5.84 10.27
C LEU A 372 7.66 7.19 10.93
N THR A 373 6.67 7.91 10.40
CA THR A 373 6.18 9.18 10.93
C THR A 373 5.44 9.02 12.25
N SER A 374 4.96 7.83 12.63
CA SER A 374 4.36 7.59 13.94
C SER A 374 5.31 7.94 15.10
N ASN A 375 6.61 7.67 14.93
CA ASN A 375 7.64 8.05 15.92
C ASN A 375 7.66 9.56 16.20
N PHE A 376 7.27 10.40 15.24
CA PHE A 376 7.23 11.85 15.45
C PHE A 376 6.14 12.26 16.44
N ALA A 377 5.00 11.55 16.47
CA ALA A 377 3.95 11.84 17.43
C ALA A 377 4.44 11.58 18.85
N ALA A 378 5.02 10.40 19.10
CA ALA A 378 5.64 10.05 20.37
C ALA A 378 6.73 11.06 20.79
N GLU A 379 7.67 11.39 19.90
CA GLU A 379 8.72 12.39 20.18
C GLU A 379 8.15 13.77 20.57
N CYS A 380 7.06 14.19 19.92
CA CYS A 380 6.43 15.47 20.20
C CYS A 380 5.67 15.46 21.54
N TYR A 381 4.98 14.37 21.87
CA TYR A 381 4.33 14.19 23.16
C TYR A 381 5.33 14.09 24.32
N ASP A 382 6.42 13.32 24.16
CA ASP A 382 7.54 13.19 25.11
C ASP A 382 8.11 14.54 25.58
N ARG A 383 8.19 15.49 24.64
CA ARG A 383 8.67 16.84 24.96
C ARG A 383 7.67 17.62 25.80
N GLU A 384 6.38 17.50 25.55
CA GLU A 384 5.35 18.20 26.32
C GLU A 384 5.10 17.54 27.68
N TYR A 385 5.29 16.22 27.83
CA TYR A 385 5.23 15.56 29.14
C TYR A 385 6.15 16.19 30.18
N ASN A 386 7.42 16.37 29.82
CA ASN A 386 8.41 16.97 30.72
C ASN A 386 8.03 18.41 31.13
N ARG A 387 7.38 19.15 30.22
CA ARG A 387 6.92 20.53 30.48
C ARG A 387 5.69 20.53 31.38
N LEU A 388 4.74 19.63 31.17
CA LEU A 388 3.57 19.48 32.03
C LEU A 388 3.93 18.97 33.43
N SER A 389 4.95 18.12 33.55
CA SER A 389 5.53 17.77 34.86
C SER A 389 6.15 18.99 35.56
N THR A 390 6.83 19.86 34.80
CA THR A 390 7.34 21.13 35.34
C THR A 390 6.21 22.06 35.77
N LEU A 391 5.11 22.12 35.02
CA LEU A 391 3.90 22.85 35.41
C LEU A 391 3.34 22.30 36.72
N GLN A 392 3.22 20.98 36.86
CA GLN A 392 2.79 20.35 38.10
C GLN A 392 3.64 20.81 39.29
N GLN A 393 4.97 20.76 39.18
CA GLN A 393 5.88 21.21 40.23
C GLN A 393 5.71 22.70 40.55
N ALA A 394 5.56 23.55 39.53
CA ALA A 394 5.32 24.97 39.72
C ALA A 394 3.98 25.25 40.44
N LEU A 395 2.94 24.50 40.10
CA LEU A 395 1.65 24.58 40.78
C LEU A 395 1.77 24.16 42.24
N LEU A 396 2.44 23.05 42.54
CA LEU A 396 2.68 22.60 43.92
C LEU A 396 3.42 23.64 44.76
N LEU A 397 4.43 24.31 44.20
CA LEU A 397 5.11 25.43 44.87
C LEU A 397 4.17 26.62 45.11
N GLN A 398 3.23 26.90 44.20
CA GLN A 398 2.22 27.93 44.43
C GLN A 398 1.25 27.55 45.56
N ILE A 399 0.88 26.27 45.70
CA ILE A 399 0.08 25.79 46.84
C ILE A 399 0.81 26.08 48.16
N GLU A 400 2.12 25.83 48.21
CA GLU A 400 2.95 26.16 49.38
C GLU A 400 3.01 27.68 49.64
N LEU A 401 3.16 28.50 48.60
CA LEU A 401 3.13 29.97 48.76
C LEU A 401 1.78 30.52 49.21
N ILE A 402 0.70 29.81 48.90
CA ILE A 402 -0.66 30.12 49.36
C ILE A 402 -0.80 29.73 50.84
N SER A 403 -0.22 28.60 51.28
CA SER A 403 -0.32 28.15 52.68
C SER A 403 0.33 29.13 53.66
N TYR A 404 1.48 29.72 53.32
CA TYR A 404 2.14 30.74 54.16
C TYR A 404 1.27 31.97 54.42
N SER A 405 0.36 32.33 53.49
CA SER A 405 -0.60 33.42 53.69
C SER A 405 -1.67 33.08 54.73
N LEU A 406 -1.96 31.80 54.93
CA LEU A 406 -2.98 31.32 55.87
C LEU A 406 -2.40 31.00 57.26
N GLU A 407 -1.15 30.52 57.33
CA GLU A 407 -0.44 30.16 58.57
C GLU A 407 -0.42 31.30 59.61
N ILE A 408 -0.34 32.54 59.12
CA ILE A 408 -0.21 33.71 59.98
C ILE A 408 -1.53 34.17 60.61
N VAL A 409 -2.68 33.70 60.12
CA VAL A 409 -4.00 34.25 60.51
C VAL A 409 -4.34 33.91 61.95
N ASN A 410 -4.23 32.65 62.34
CA ASN A 410 -4.51 32.25 63.72
C ASN A 410 -3.60 32.97 64.75
N PRO A 411 -2.26 32.86 64.69
CA PRO A 411 -1.40 33.41 65.74
C PRO A 411 -1.54 34.93 65.93
N TYR A 412 -1.85 35.67 64.86
CA TYR A 412 -2.06 37.11 64.93
C TYR A 412 -3.48 37.49 65.37
N SER A 413 -4.47 36.61 65.20
CA SER A 413 -5.84 36.86 65.69
C SER A 413 -5.94 36.87 67.22
N VAL A 414 -5.09 36.10 67.92
CA VAL A 414 -5.08 36.01 69.39
C VAL A 414 -4.20 37.05 70.08
N VAL A 415 -3.29 37.72 69.35
CA VAL A 415 -2.23 38.56 69.94
C VAL A 415 -2.78 39.70 70.80
N CYS A 416 -3.91 40.28 70.40
CA CYS A 416 -4.55 41.38 71.13
C CYS A 416 -5.22 40.94 72.43
N GLY A 417 -5.51 39.64 72.59
CA GLY A 417 -6.01 39.05 73.83
C GLY A 417 -4.94 38.90 74.92
N PHE A 418 -3.65 38.97 74.56
CA PHE A 418 -2.52 38.84 75.49
C PHE A 418 -2.03 40.18 76.05
N LEU A 419 -2.72 41.29 75.79
CA LEU A 419 -2.35 42.58 76.36
C LEU A 419 -2.47 42.55 77.89
N PRO A 420 -1.48 43.09 78.62
CA PRO A 420 -1.55 43.15 80.08
C PRO A 420 -2.72 44.05 80.52
N PRO A 421 -3.28 43.85 81.73
CA PRO A 421 -4.41 44.65 82.22
C PRO A 421 -4.16 46.16 82.19
N SER A 422 -2.90 46.58 82.35
CA SER A 422 -2.48 47.99 82.26
C SER A 422 -2.61 48.61 80.86
N ALA A 423 -2.79 47.79 79.82
CA ALA A 423 -2.91 48.19 78.41
C ALA A 423 -4.24 47.77 77.78
N ALA A 424 -5.23 47.30 78.56
CA ALA A 424 -6.52 46.82 78.05
C ALA A 424 -7.31 47.88 77.23
N LEU A 425 -7.09 49.17 77.50
CA LEU A 425 -7.65 50.27 76.70
C LEU A 425 -7.10 50.34 75.26
N ARG A 426 -6.03 49.59 74.94
CA ARG A 426 -5.39 49.54 73.61
C ARG A 426 -5.82 48.33 72.77
N THR A 427 -6.69 47.46 73.27
CA THR A 427 -7.15 46.26 72.55
C THR A 427 -7.76 46.61 71.20
N GLU A 428 -8.57 47.67 71.14
CA GLU A 428 -9.17 48.15 69.89
C GLU A 428 -8.11 48.65 68.88
N GLN A 429 -7.10 49.39 69.37
CA GLN A 429 -5.98 49.85 68.53
C GLN A 429 -5.18 48.66 67.97
N CYS A 430 -4.87 47.67 68.81
CA CYS A 430 -4.21 46.44 68.39
C CYS A 430 -5.03 45.71 67.32
N ALA A 431 -6.31 45.48 67.58
CA ALA A 431 -7.19 44.75 66.67
C ALA A 431 -7.37 45.46 65.32
N ASN A 432 -7.40 46.81 65.30
CA ASN A 432 -7.47 47.58 64.05
C ASN A 432 -6.18 47.46 63.20
N GLU A 433 -5.01 47.43 63.83
CA GLU A 433 -3.73 47.21 63.13
C GLU A 433 -3.66 45.80 62.52
N ILE A 434 -4.03 44.78 63.29
CA ILE A 434 -4.14 43.39 62.79
C ILE A 434 -5.17 43.30 61.67
N ALA A 435 -6.30 43.99 61.79
CA ALA A 435 -7.32 43.98 60.76
C ALA A 435 -6.82 44.57 59.43
N SER A 436 -6.03 45.65 59.49
CA SER A 436 -5.38 46.22 58.30
C SER A 436 -4.44 45.23 57.62
N TYR A 437 -3.65 44.49 58.42
CA TYR A 437 -2.73 43.46 57.92
C TYR A 437 -3.47 42.29 57.24
N PHE A 438 -4.56 41.79 57.83
CA PHE A 438 -5.37 40.74 57.24
C PHE A 438 -6.07 41.15 55.94
N ASN A 439 -6.44 42.43 55.80
CA ASN A 439 -7.01 42.92 54.55
C ASN A 439 -6.00 42.86 53.38
N ILE A 440 -4.74 43.19 53.67
CA ILE A 440 -3.63 43.07 52.70
C ILE A 440 -3.43 41.59 52.32
N ILE A 441 -3.40 40.70 53.31
CA ILE A 441 -3.27 39.25 53.08
C ILE A 441 -4.42 38.71 52.23
N SER A 442 -5.67 39.09 52.52
CA SER A 442 -6.85 38.66 51.74
C SER A 442 -6.73 39.04 50.25
N THR A 443 -6.19 40.23 49.97
CA THR A 443 -5.96 40.73 48.61
C THR A 443 -4.82 39.97 47.91
N ASP A 444 -3.70 39.74 48.60
CA ASP A 444 -2.57 38.96 48.09
C ASP A 444 -2.97 37.50 47.80
N PHE A 445 -3.71 36.89 48.74
CA PHE A 445 -4.24 35.54 48.61
C PHE A 445 -5.14 35.39 47.38
N SER A 446 -6.09 36.32 47.18
CA SER A 446 -6.93 36.34 45.99
C SER A 446 -6.10 36.45 44.69
N SER A 447 -5.01 37.21 44.71
CA SER A 447 -4.12 37.38 43.56
C SER A 447 -3.31 36.11 43.25
N LYS A 448 -2.85 35.40 44.29
CA LYS A 448 -2.16 34.11 44.17
C LYS A 448 -3.07 33.02 43.57
N LEU A 449 -4.32 32.94 44.02
CA LEU A 449 -5.30 32.00 43.46
C LEU A 449 -5.60 32.29 41.98
N ALA A 450 -5.73 33.56 41.60
CA ALA A 450 -5.90 33.94 40.20
C ALA A 450 -4.65 33.59 39.37
N ALA A 451 -3.44 33.81 39.91
CA ALA A 451 -2.18 33.45 39.26
C ALA A 451 -2.05 31.93 39.03
N PHE A 452 -2.57 31.10 39.93
CA PHE A 452 -2.57 29.64 39.81
C PHE A 452 -3.33 29.14 38.57
N VAL A 453 -4.55 29.63 38.37
CA VAL A 453 -5.35 29.28 37.18
C VAL A 453 -4.73 29.90 35.92
N ASN A 454 -4.22 31.13 36.01
CA ASN A 454 -3.62 31.81 34.87
C ASN A 454 -2.33 31.12 34.38
N LEU A 455 -1.47 30.67 35.28
CA LEU A 455 -0.26 29.90 34.94
C LEU A 455 -0.62 28.63 34.18
N THR A 456 -1.62 27.89 34.68
CA THR A 456 -2.13 26.68 34.03
C THR A 456 -2.63 26.99 32.61
N SER A 457 -3.42 28.05 32.45
CA SER A 457 -3.95 28.47 31.14
C SER A 457 -2.85 28.84 30.15
N ILE A 458 -1.86 29.63 30.59
CA ILE A 458 -0.74 30.04 29.74
C ILE A 458 0.05 28.83 29.25
N GLU A 459 0.37 27.90 30.16
CA GLU A 459 1.22 26.77 29.81
C GLU A 459 0.50 25.72 28.94
N LEU A 460 -0.80 25.48 29.15
CA LEU A 460 -1.60 24.62 28.27
C LEU A 460 -1.73 25.21 26.86
N ASN A 461 -1.93 26.53 26.75
CA ASN A 461 -1.95 27.22 25.47
C ASN A 461 -0.58 27.17 24.78
N ALA A 462 0.51 27.34 25.53
CA ALA A 462 1.86 27.21 25.01
C ALA A 462 2.14 25.78 24.54
N SER A 463 1.71 24.77 25.30
CA SER A 463 1.80 23.35 24.93
C SER A 463 1.11 23.08 23.60
N LYS A 464 -0.10 23.62 23.40
CA LYS A 464 -0.82 23.50 22.12
C LYS A 464 0.00 24.02 20.94
N GLN A 465 0.58 25.22 21.07
CA GLN A 465 1.37 25.82 19.99
C GLN A 465 2.65 25.03 19.72
N ARG A 466 3.36 24.61 20.77
CA ARG A 466 4.63 23.87 20.65
C ARG A 466 4.41 22.48 20.05
N LEU A 467 3.35 21.79 20.48
CA LEU A 467 2.95 20.49 19.96
C LEU A 467 2.57 20.59 18.46
N SER A 468 1.76 21.58 18.09
CA SER A 468 1.38 21.83 16.70
C SER A 468 2.58 22.12 15.80
N VAL A 469 3.52 22.97 16.24
CA VAL A 469 4.75 23.28 15.49
C VAL A 469 5.67 22.06 15.38
N CYS A 470 5.83 21.29 16.45
CA CYS A 470 6.65 20.07 16.45
C CYS A 470 6.17 19.09 15.38
N TRP A 471 4.87 18.81 15.37
CA TRP A 471 4.24 17.92 14.42
C TRP A 471 4.32 18.42 12.99
N SER A 472 3.90 19.66 12.76
CA SER A 472 3.86 20.26 11.43
C SER A 472 5.24 20.30 10.78
N ALA A 473 6.29 20.68 11.54
CA ALA A 473 7.65 20.73 11.01
C ALA A 473 8.18 19.35 10.59
N LYS A 474 7.90 18.32 11.40
CA LYS A 474 8.32 16.94 11.12
C LYS A 474 7.59 16.37 9.90
N ILE A 475 6.28 16.57 9.83
CA ILE A 475 5.47 16.11 8.70
C ILE A 475 5.84 16.84 7.40
N GLN A 476 6.01 18.16 7.42
CA GLN A 476 6.43 18.92 6.24
C GLN A 476 7.81 18.47 5.72
N SER A 477 8.76 18.18 6.61
CA SER A 477 10.07 17.62 6.22
C SER A 477 9.93 16.29 5.47
N THR A 478 9.01 15.44 5.92
CA THR A 478 8.65 14.20 5.22
C THR A 478 8.02 14.45 3.85
N PHE A 479 7.09 15.41 3.72
CA PHE A 479 6.48 15.75 2.43
C PHE A 479 7.46 16.30 1.41
N VAL A 480 8.39 17.15 1.83
CA VAL A 480 9.44 17.66 0.94
C VAL A 480 10.28 16.49 0.38
N LYS A 481 10.60 15.48 1.20
CA LYS A 481 11.27 14.26 0.72
C LYS A 481 10.43 13.49 -0.30
N TYR A 482 9.12 13.39 -0.13
CA TYR A 482 8.25 12.75 -1.13
C TYR A 482 8.28 13.50 -2.46
N GLN A 483 8.26 14.83 -2.43
CA GLN A 483 8.30 15.65 -3.64
C GLN A 483 9.62 15.50 -4.40
N THR A 484 10.76 15.33 -3.71
CA THR A 484 12.05 15.08 -4.38
C THR A 484 12.16 13.67 -4.96
N LEU A 485 11.47 12.68 -4.38
CA LEU A 485 11.53 11.29 -4.86
C LEU A 485 10.80 11.08 -6.19
N ILE A 486 9.73 11.82 -6.47
CA ILE A 486 8.96 11.67 -7.71
C ILE A 486 9.84 11.85 -8.96
N PRO A 487 10.58 12.98 -9.14
CA PRO A 487 11.46 13.14 -10.28
C PRO A 487 12.60 12.11 -10.29
N GLU A 488 13.11 11.67 -9.13
CA GLU A 488 14.14 10.63 -9.04
C GLU A 488 13.62 9.26 -9.52
N ILE A 489 12.39 8.88 -9.16
CA ILE A 489 11.72 7.66 -9.62
C ILE A 489 11.52 7.72 -11.13
N ARG A 490 11.01 8.84 -11.65
CA ARG A 490 10.79 9.04 -13.09
C ARG A 490 12.09 9.06 -13.88
N ASN A 491 13.15 9.68 -13.35
CA ASN A 491 14.45 9.69 -14.01
C ASN A 491 15.07 8.30 -14.03
N CYS A 492 14.96 7.56 -12.92
CA CYS A 492 15.44 6.19 -12.84
C CYS A 492 14.77 5.29 -13.89
N SER A 493 13.46 5.43 -14.11
CA SER A 493 12.75 4.56 -15.08
C SER A 493 13.27 4.73 -16.51
N VAL A 494 13.90 5.87 -16.81
CA VAL A 494 14.49 6.19 -18.10
C VAL A 494 16.00 5.87 -18.15
N THR A 495 16.74 6.26 -17.12
CA THR A 495 18.23 6.25 -17.12
C THR A 495 18.84 5.07 -16.38
N GLY A 496 18.07 4.38 -15.53
CA GLY A 496 18.54 3.22 -14.78
C GLY A 496 19.44 3.57 -13.59
N PRO A 497 20.44 2.73 -13.27
CA PRO A 497 21.39 2.98 -12.19
C PRO A 497 22.23 4.25 -12.42
N GLU A 498 22.32 5.09 -11.39
CA GLU A 498 23.26 6.20 -11.37
C GLU A 498 24.66 5.64 -11.07
N LEU A 499 25.62 5.86 -11.98
CA LEU A 499 27.01 5.45 -11.84
C LEU A 499 27.84 6.50 -11.09
#